data_AF-A0AAV1RZ29-F1
#
_entry.id   AF-A0AAV1RZ29-F1
#
_cell.length_a   1.000
_cell.length_b   1.000
_cell.length_c   1.000
_cell.angle_alpha   90.00
_cell.angle_beta   90.00
_cell.angle_gamma   90.00
#
_symmetry.space_group_name_H-M   'P 1'
#
loop_
_entity.id
_entity.type
_entity.pdbx_description
1 polymer ?
#
loop_
_entity_poly.entity_id
_entity_poly.type
_entity_poly.pdbx_seq_one_letter_code
_entity_poly.pdbx_strand_id
1 'polypeptide(L)' 'MKRSVRIHSEKTGNKAFLNLLPLLQGNAGLIFPIGDLKEVNEEVAEYKVL' A
#
# COMPACT_ATOMS: atom_id res chain seq x y z
N MET A 1 10.27 -4.25 2.29
CA MET A 1 9.39 -3.11 2.64
C MET A 1 8.99 -3.05 4.12
N LYS A 2 8.58 -4.17 4.76
CA LYS A 2 8.17 -4.20 6.19
C LYS A 2 9.15 -3.53 7.16
N ARG A 3 10.47 -3.75 6.97
CA ARG A 3 11.52 -3.16 7.82
C ARG A 3 11.58 -1.63 7.72
N SER A 4 11.47 -1.08 6.51
CA SER A 4 11.51 0.38 6.29
C SER A 4 10.29 1.06 6.91
N VAL A 5 9.11 0.46 6.72
CA VAL A 5 7.85 0.93 7.33
C VAL A 5 7.94 0.98 8.86
N ARG A 6 8.50 -0.06 9.49
CA ARG A 6 8.69 -0.10 10.94
C ARG A 6 9.62 1.01 11.43
N ILE A 7 10.80 1.13 10.82
CA ILE A 7 11.79 2.16 11.19
C ILE A 7 11.23 3.57 10.97
N HIS A 8 10.48 3.80 9.88
CA HIS A 8 9.87 5.10 9.62
C HIS A 8 8.75 5.43 10.61
N SER A 9 7.92 4.45 10.98
CA SER A 9 6.89 4.60 12.00
C SER A 9 7.49 4.95 13.38
N GLU A 10 8.61 4.31 13.75
CA GLU A 10 9.34 4.62 14.98
C GLU A 10 9.96 6.02 14.96
N LYS A 11 10.56 6.43 13.81
CA LYS A 11 11.19 7.75 13.66
C LYS A 11 10.20 8.91 13.64
N THR A 12 9.03 8.72 13.03
CA THR A 12 8.01 9.78 12.86
C THR A 12 6.94 9.76 13.95
N GLY A 13 6.86 8.68 14.75
CA GLY A 13 5.78 8.44 15.69
C GLY A 13 4.44 8.06 15.03
N ASN A 14 4.37 8.05 13.70
CA ASN A 14 3.15 7.71 12.98
C ASN A 14 2.94 6.19 12.95
N LYS A 15 2.11 5.69 13.87
CA LYS A 15 1.76 4.27 13.99
C LYS A 15 0.75 3.78 12.94
N ALA A 16 0.12 4.68 12.18
CA ALA A 16 -0.88 4.29 11.18
C ALA A 16 -0.28 3.34 10.12
N PHE A 17 1.00 3.52 9.78
CA PHE A 17 1.69 2.65 8.84
C PHE A 17 1.90 1.21 9.33
N LEU A 18 1.80 0.94 10.65
CA LEU A 18 1.91 -0.43 11.17
C LEU A 18 0.75 -1.31 10.70
N ASN A 19 -0.41 -0.72 10.40
CA ASN A 19 -1.57 -1.41 9.83
C ASN A 19 -1.28 -1.99 8.43
N LEU A 20 -0.24 -1.51 7.74
CA LEU A 20 0.18 -2.04 6.43
C LEU A 20 1.01 -3.33 6.54
N LEU A 21 1.64 -3.59 7.69
CA LEU A 21 2.54 -4.75 7.85
C LEU A 21 1.87 -6.11 7.61
N PRO A 22 0.62 -6.35 8.07
CA PRO A 22 -0.10 -7.58 7.77
C PRO A 22 -0.48 -7.73 6.29
N LEU A 23 -0.72 -6.61 5.58
CA LEU A 23 -1.18 -6.61 4.17
C LEU A 23 -0.03 -6.82 3.18
N LEU A 24 1.21 -6.56 3.59
CA LEU A 24 2.41 -6.76 2.75
C LEU A 24 2.87 -8.24 2.76
N GLN A 25 2.03 -9.17 2.32
CA GLN A 25 2.36 -10.60 2.22
C GLN A 25 2.40 -11.05 0.75
N GLY A 26 3.31 -11.97 0.40
CA GLY A 26 3.48 -12.45 -0.98
C GLY A 26 3.94 -11.36 -1.95
N ASN A 27 3.51 -11.45 -3.22
CA ASN A 27 3.77 -10.47 -4.28
C ASN A 27 2.87 -9.22 -4.14
N ALA A 28 2.90 -8.57 -2.98
CA ALA A 28 2.14 -7.36 -2.72
C ALA A 28 2.93 -6.10 -3.13
N GLY A 29 2.28 -5.19 -3.86
CA GLY A 29 2.77 -3.85 -4.19
C GLY A 29 1.94 -2.76 -3.51
N LEU A 30 2.52 -1.56 -3.38
CA LEU A 30 1.78 -0.37 -2.95
C LEU A 30 1.62 0.56 -4.16
N ILE A 31 0.43 1.11 -4.34
CA ILE A 31 0.11 2.13 -5.35
C ILE A 31 -0.27 3.40 -4.58
N PHE A 32 0.26 4.54 -5.02
CA PHE A 32 -0.05 5.85 -4.46
C PHE A 32 -0.75 6.68 -5.53
N PRO A 33 -2.07 6.49 -5.70
CA PRO A 33 -2.81 7.20 -6.73
C PRO A 33 -3.02 8.66 -6.34
N ILE A 34 -3.15 9.51 -7.36
CA ILE A 34 -3.56 10.92 -7.21
C ILE A 34 -5.10 11.03 -7.16
N GLY A 35 -5.82 10.06 -7.77
CA GLY A 35 -7.28 10.01 -7.85
C GLY A 35 -7.97 9.21 -6.74
N ASP A 36 -9.30 9.10 -6.83
CA ASP A 36 -10.14 8.41 -5.85
C ASP A 36 -9.96 6.89 -5.90
N LEU A 37 -10.11 6.23 -4.75
CA LEU A 37 -9.93 4.78 -4.63
C LEU A 37 -10.88 3.95 -5.52
N LYS A 38 -12.07 4.48 -5.84
CA LYS A 38 -13.03 3.79 -6.72
C LYS A 38 -12.53 3.73 -8.16
N GLU A 39 -12.11 4.88 -8.70
CA GLU A 39 -11.57 5.02 -10.05
C GLU A 39 -10.35 4.12 -10.25
N VAL A 40 -9.42 4.12 -9.29
CA VAL A 40 -8.20 3.29 -9.35
C VAL A 40 -8.53 1.80 -9.33
N ASN A 41 -9.54 1.38 -8.57
CA ASN A 41 -9.97 -0.02 -8.55
C ASN A 41 -10.60 -0.44 -9.88
N GLU A 42 -11.38 0.44 -10.51
CA GLU A 42 -11.99 0.20 -11.81
C GLU A 42 -10.91 0.09 -12.90
N GLU A 43 -9.96 1.01 -12.93
CA GLU A 43 -8.85 1.02 -13.90
C GLU A 43 -7.96 -0.24 -13.78
N VAL A 44 -7.59 -0.65 -12.56
CA VAL A 44 -6.79 -1.85 -12.34
C VAL A 44 -7.54 -3.12 -12.75
N ALA A 45 -8.86 -3.16 -12.56
CA ALA A 45 -9.69 -4.29 -12.96
C ALA A 45 -9.89 -4.36 -14.48
N GLU A 46 -10.10 -3.21 -15.13
CA GLU A 46 -10.33 -3.10 -16.57
C GLU A 46 -9.08 -3.50 -17.38
N TYR A 47 -7.90 -3.01 -16.99
CA TYR A 47 -6.64 -3.26 -17.71
C TYR A 47 -5.87 -4.50 -17.24
N LYS A 48 -6.53 -5.38 -16.49
CA LYS A 48 -5.92 -6.64 -16.06
C LYS A 48 -5.72 -7.55 -17.28
N VAL A 49 -4.46 -7.70 -17.71
CA VAL A 49 -4.07 -8.66 -18.75
C VAL A 49 -4.27 -10.08 -18.19
N LEU A 50 -5.23 -10.81 -18.75
CA LEU A 50 -5.53 -12.21 -18.42
C LEU A 50 -4.55 -13.18 -19.10
#